data_AF-D3IGQ4-F1
#
_entry.id   AF-D3IGQ4-F1
#
_cell.length_a   1.000
_cell.length_b   1.000
_cell.length_c   1.000
_cell.angle_alpha   90.00
_cell.angle_beta   90.00
_cell.angle_gamma   90.00
#
_symmetry.space_group_name_H-M   'P 1'
#
loop_
_entity.id
_entity.type
_entity.pdbx_description
1 polymer ?
#
loop_
_entity_poly.entity_id
_entity_poly.type
_entity_poly.pdbx_seq_one_letter_code
_entity_poly.pdbx_strand_id
1 'polypeptide(L)'
;MAQEDDLRALGKVMDFMRGISVIFLLINCYWFCYEAFYEWHFTLGIINKILMNFQRTTNLFSSILWTKLFCVVFLALSCLGTKGVKEEKITWPKIWTVLFFGFVFFFLNWWLLALPIGKVGVATLYIFTLSVGYICLLMGGVWMSRLLKNNLMDDVFNTENESFMQETRLMENEYSVNLPTRFYYKKKWNKGWINVVNPFRASMVLGTPGSGKSYAIVNNYIKQQIEKGFAMYIYDYKFPDLSEIAYNHLLHHLDAYKVKPQFYVINFDDPRKSHRCNPINPAFMTDISDAYESAYPSCSILTARGFRSRVISL
;
A
#
# COMPACT_ATOMS: atom_id res chain seq x y z
N MET A 1 -11.99 2.61 18.04
CA MET A 1 -12.19 2.90 19.49
C MET A 1 -10.92 2.69 20.31
N ALA A 2 -10.53 1.49 20.78
CA ALA A 2 -9.35 1.34 21.66
C ALA A 2 -8.05 1.93 21.06
N GLN A 3 -7.76 1.66 19.79
CA GLN A 3 -6.58 2.21 19.12
C GLN A 3 -6.64 3.74 18.93
N GLU A 4 -7.84 4.33 18.79
CA GLU A 4 -8.01 5.79 18.67
C GLU A 4 -7.84 6.47 20.03
N ASP A 5 -8.30 5.84 21.11
CA ASP A 5 -8.14 6.32 22.48
C ASP A 5 -6.67 6.30 22.91
N ASP A 6 -5.92 5.25 22.58
CA ASP A 6 -4.47 5.15 22.83
C ASP A 6 -3.70 6.25 22.09
N LEU A 7 -4.06 6.50 20.83
CA LEU A 7 -3.46 7.56 20.02
C LEU A 7 -3.77 8.95 20.58
N ARG A 8 -4.98 9.15 21.13
CA ARG A 8 -5.38 10.41 21.77
C ARG A 8 -4.67 10.62 23.12
N ALA A 9 -4.45 9.54 23.87
CA ALA A 9 -3.67 9.56 25.10
C ALA A 9 -2.21 9.92 24.82
N LEU A 10 -1.59 9.31 23.81
CA LEU A 10 -0.23 9.65 23.35
C LEU A 10 -0.14 11.12 22.93
N GLY A 11 -1.17 11.61 22.22
CA GLY A 11 -1.40 13.03 21.90
C GLY A 11 -1.18 13.96 23.08
N LYS A 12 -1.95 13.72 24.15
CA LYS A 12 -1.91 14.53 25.38
C LYS A 12 -0.57 14.47 26.10
N VAL A 13 0.08 13.31 26.11
CA VAL A 13 1.41 13.15 26.74
C VAL A 13 2.45 14.03 26.05
N MET A 14 2.41 14.14 24.72
CA MET A 14 3.34 15.00 23.99
C MET A 14 3.11 16.49 24.21
N ASP A 15 1.85 16.93 24.24
CA ASP A 15 1.52 18.32 24.54
C ASP A 15 1.99 18.70 25.95
N PHE A 16 1.90 17.76 26.90
CA PHE A 16 2.45 17.92 28.24
C PHE A 16 3.99 18.04 28.23
N MET A 17 4.70 17.17 27.50
CA MET A 17 6.16 17.25 27.35
C MET A 17 6.61 18.58 26.71
N ARG A 18 5.86 19.09 25.73
CA ARG A 18 6.09 20.42 25.16
C ARG A 18 5.88 21.52 26.19
N GLY A 19 4.84 21.43 27.03
CA GLY A 19 4.61 22.35 28.14
C GLY A 19 5.78 22.39 29.12
N ILE A 20 6.32 21.23 29.50
CA ILE A 20 7.52 21.12 30.34
C ILE A 20 8.73 21.81 29.68
N SER A 21 8.94 21.60 28.39
CA SER A 21 10.01 22.25 27.63
C SER A 21 9.91 23.78 27.67
N VAL A 22 8.70 24.34 27.50
CA VAL A 22 8.45 25.79 27.61
C VAL A 22 8.71 26.30 29.03
N ILE A 23 8.35 25.54 30.07
CA ILE A 23 8.65 25.94 31.45
C ILE A 23 10.16 26.04 31.67
N PHE A 24 10.95 25.08 31.20
CA PHE A 24 12.41 25.17 31.29
C PHE A 24 12.99 26.36 30.52
N LEU A 25 12.40 26.72 29.38
CA LEU A 25 12.77 27.92 28.61
C LEU A 25 12.53 29.20 29.42
N LEU A 26 11.37 29.32 30.05
CA LEU A 26 11.01 30.48 30.88
C LEU A 26 11.89 30.58 32.13
N ILE A 27 12.19 29.44 32.78
CA ILE A 27 13.10 29.42 33.93
C ILE A 27 14.51 29.83 33.50
N ASN A 28 14.99 29.38 32.33
CA ASN A 28 16.29 29.84 31.80
C ASN A 28 16.31 31.36 31.59
N CYS A 29 15.25 31.93 31.02
CA CYS A 29 15.13 33.39 30.87
C CYS A 29 15.15 34.09 32.22
N TYR A 30 14.34 33.63 33.17
CA TYR A 30 14.20 34.24 34.49
C TYR A 30 15.49 34.19 35.31
N TRP A 31 16.20 33.04 35.31
CA TRP A 31 17.41 32.86 36.10
C TRP A 31 18.60 33.65 35.53
N PHE A 32 18.83 33.58 34.22
CA PHE A 32 19.99 34.24 33.59
C PHE A 32 19.78 35.72 33.28
N CYS A 33 18.53 36.21 33.24
CA CYS A 33 18.20 37.63 33.10
C CYS A 33 17.57 38.23 34.37
N TYR A 34 17.86 37.67 35.55
CA TYR A 34 17.20 38.03 36.81
C TYR A 34 17.23 39.54 37.12
N GLU A 35 18.35 40.21 36.82
CA GLU A 35 18.51 41.66 37.00
C GLU A 35 17.49 42.47 36.18
N ALA A 36 17.21 42.07 34.94
CA ALA A 36 16.20 42.73 34.11
C ALA A 36 14.77 42.46 34.61
N PHE A 37 14.49 41.25 35.10
CA PHE A 37 13.20 40.93 35.72
C PHE A 37 12.98 41.68 37.04
N TYR A 38 14.04 41.99 37.77
CA TYR A 38 14.01 42.83 38.96
C TYR A 38 13.66 44.29 38.61
N GLU A 39 14.29 44.85 37.58
CA GLU A 39 13.96 46.18 37.07
C GLU A 39 12.55 46.27 36.49
N TRP A 40 12.03 45.19 35.91
CA TRP A 40 10.64 45.11 35.43
C TRP A 40 9.61 44.85 36.54
N HIS A 41 10.02 44.81 37.81
CA HIS A 41 9.17 44.48 38.97
C HIS A 41 8.42 43.14 38.85
N PHE A 42 8.96 42.20 38.07
CA PHE A 42 8.34 40.91 37.79
C PHE A 42 9.00 39.77 38.59
N THR A 43 9.50 40.08 39.78
CA THR A 43 10.13 39.10 40.69
C THR A 43 9.15 38.62 41.74
N LEU A 44 8.83 37.32 41.73
CA LEU A 44 8.00 36.69 42.75
C LEU A 44 8.89 35.95 43.75
N GLY A 45 8.81 36.32 45.04
CA GLY A 45 9.64 35.72 46.10
C GLY A 45 9.47 34.20 46.24
N ILE A 46 8.29 33.67 45.89
CA ILE A 46 8.00 32.23 45.87
C ILE A 46 8.83 31.52 44.78
N ILE A 47 8.89 32.10 43.57
CA ILE A 47 9.65 31.53 42.44
C ILE A 47 11.14 31.51 42.78
N ASN A 48 11.66 32.59 43.37
CA ASN A 48 13.06 32.67 43.79
C ASN A 48 13.43 31.57 44.78
N LYS A 49 12.58 31.34 45.80
CA LYS A 49 12.81 30.30 46.80
C LYS A 49 12.80 28.89 46.20
N ILE A 50 11.89 28.63 45.26
CA ILE A 50 11.82 27.35 44.53
C ILE A 50 13.07 27.15 43.69
N LEU A 51 13.46 28.13 42.88
CA LEU A 51 14.62 28.02 41.98
C LEU A 51 15.94 27.87 42.76
N MET A 52 16.11 28.59 43.88
CA MET A 52 17.28 28.43 44.73
C MET A 52 17.36 27.03 45.37
N ASN A 53 16.22 26.47 45.81
CA ASN A 53 16.18 25.10 46.33
C ASN A 53 16.52 24.08 45.22
N PHE A 54 15.96 24.25 44.02
CA PHE A 54 16.30 23.43 42.86
C PHE A 54 17.79 23.51 42.51
N GLN A 55 18.38 24.70 42.51
CA GLN A 55 19.82 24.88 42.27
C GLN A 55 20.65 24.14 43.32
N ARG A 56 20.30 24.28 44.61
CA ARG A 56 21.02 23.65 45.72
C ARG A 56 21.01 22.11 45.64
N THR A 57 19.95 21.53 45.09
CA THR A 57 19.79 20.07 45.00
C THR A 57 20.32 19.49 43.68
N THR A 58 20.21 20.22 42.56
CA THR A 58 20.47 19.65 41.22
C THR A 58 21.61 20.31 40.45
N ASN A 59 22.16 21.44 40.94
CA ASN A 59 23.15 22.26 40.21
C ASN A 59 22.76 22.58 38.76
N LEU A 60 21.47 22.49 38.41
CA LEU A 60 20.99 22.55 37.02
C LEU A 60 21.24 23.92 36.37
N PHE A 61 21.20 25.00 37.16
CA PHE A 61 21.44 26.37 36.73
C PHE A 61 22.92 26.79 36.83
N SER A 62 23.82 25.86 37.17
CA SER A 62 25.27 26.13 37.20
C SER A 62 25.86 26.44 35.82
N SER A 63 25.20 26.00 34.74
CA SER A 63 25.59 26.37 33.38
C SER A 63 24.36 26.58 32.50
N ILE A 64 24.42 27.63 31.67
CA ILE A 64 23.41 27.93 30.63
C ILE A 64 23.11 26.73 29.74
N LEU A 65 24.14 25.93 29.45
CA LEU A 65 24.03 24.77 28.56
C LEU A 65 23.15 23.66 29.13
N TRP A 66 23.20 23.40 30.44
CA TRP A 66 22.45 22.32 31.06
C TRP A 66 20.95 22.56 30.98
N THR A 67 20.48 23.72 31.44
CA THR A 67 19.05 24.10 31.34
C THR A 67 18.52 24.08 29.90
N LYS A 68 19.34 24.52 28.94
CA LYS A 68 19.03 24.46 27.50
C LYS A 68 18.94 23.04 26.96
N LEU A 69 19.85 22.16 27.38
CA LEU A 69 19.85 20.75 26.98
C LEU A 69 18.58 20.05 27.48
N PHE A 70 18.18 20.27 28.73
CA PHE A 70 16.92 19.73 29.27
C PHE A 70 15.70 20.26 28.49
N CYS A 71 15.67 21.55 28.17
CA CYS A 71 14.61 22.14 27.33
C CYS A 71 14.50 21.44 25.96
N VAL A 72 15.63 21.19 25.30
CA VAL A 72 15.69 20.52 23.97
C VAL A 72 15.35 19.03 24.06
N VAL A 73 15.74 18.33 25.13
CA VAL A 73 15.38 16.91 25.31
C VAL A 73 13.86 16.75 25.40
N PHE A 74 13.20 17.55 26.25
CA PHE A 74 11.74 17.52 26.34
C PHE A 74 11.06 17.98 25.04
N LEU A 75 11.65 18.95 24.33
CA LEU A 75 11.17 19.36 23.01
C LEU A 75 11.26 18.21 22.00
N ALA A 76 12.40 17.53 21.91
CA ALA A 76 12.62 16.40 21.00
C ALA A 76 11.66 15.25 21.28
N LEU A 77 11.47 14.90 22.56
CA LEU A 77 10.49 13.90 22.98
C LEU A 77 9.06 14.30 22.60
N SER A 78 8.71 15.59 22.71
CA SER A 78 7.40 16.09 22.29
C SER A 78 7.18 15.98 20.77
N CYS A 79 8.23 16.13 19.96
CA CYS A 79 8.12 16.07 18.50
C CYS A 79 7.87 14.65 17.98
N LEU A 80 8.45 13.62 18.62
CA LEU A 80 8.47 12.23 18.12
C LEU A 80 7.09 11.59 17.91
N GLY A 81 6.07 11.95 18.69
CA GLY A 81 4.75 11.33 18.55
C GLY A 81 3.75 12.16 17.72
N THR A 82 4.09 13.39 17.30
CA THR A 82 3.10 14.28 16.68
C THR A 82 2.60 13.71 15.36
N LYS A 83 1.29 13.69 15.15
CA LYS A 83 0.69 13.36 13.85
C LYS A 83 0.59 14.64 13.03
N GLY A 84 1.42 14.74 12.01
CA GLY A 84 1.36 15.84 11.06
C GLY A 84 0.18 15.69 10.11
N VAL A 85 -0.64 16.74 9.98
CA VAL A 85 -1.57 16.86 8.86
C VAL A 85 -0.76 16.92 7.57
N LYS A 86 -1.15 16.10 6.58
CA LYS A 86 -0.51 16.02 5.27
C LYS A 86 -0.71 17.35 4.55
N GLU A 87 0.32 18.18 4.56
CA GLU A 87 0.55 19.21 3.54
C GLU A 87 1.92 19.86 3.77
N GLU A 88 2.84 19.56 2.85
CA GLU A 88 3.92 20.41 2.31
C GLU A 88 5.06 19.52 1.77
N LYS A 89 5.64 19.93 0.63
CA LYS A 89 6.84 19.32 0.01
C LYS A 89 8.07 19.61 0.88
N ILE A 90 8.15 19.02 2.06
CA ILE A 90 9.27 19.19 2.98
C ILE A 90 10.40 18.26 2.53
N THR A 91 11.50 18.85 2.06
CA THR A 91 12.72 18.12 1.66
C THR A 91 13.73 18.09 2.80
N TRP A 92 14.54 17.02 2.91
CA TRP A 92 15.63 16.90 3.90
C TRP A 92 16.54 18.14 4.03
N PRO A 93 16.98 18.81 2.94
CA PRO A 93 17.81 20.01 3.04
C PRO A 93 17.14 21.14 3.84
N LYS A 94 15.84 21.39 3.63
CA LYS A 94 15.06 22.41 4.35
C LYS A 94 15.02 22.12 5.85
N ILE A 95 14.89 20.86 6.25
CA ILE A 95 14.89 20.44 7.66
C ILE A 95 16.25 20.72 8.30
N TRP A 96 17.34 20.32 7.64
CA TRP A 96 18.70 20.57 8.12
C TRP A 96 19.01 22.06 8.25
N THR A 97 18.59 22.89 7.30
CA THR A 97 18.78 24.35 7.37
C THR A 97 18.07 24.95 8.58
N VAL A 98 16.80 24.59 8.82
CA VAL A 98 16.02 25.12 9.95
C VAL A 98 16.56 24.62 11.29
N LEU A 99 16.97 23.35 11.39
CA LEU A 99 17.61 22.82 12.60
C LEU A 99 18.96 23.49 12.88
N PHE A 100 19.76 23.75 11.84
CA PHE A 100 21.06 24.43 11.99
C PHE A 100 20.89 25.85 12.52
N PHE A 101 20.01 26.66 11.91
CA PHE A 101 19.74 28.01 12.41
C PHE A 101 19.12 27.99 13.81
N GLY A 102 18.21 27.05 14.08
CA GLY A 102 17.64 26.85 15.42
C GLY A 102 18.71 26.55 16.47
N PHE A 103 19.65 25.66 16.16
CA PHE A 103 20.77 25.32 17.04
C PHE A 103 21.69 26.53 17.29
N VAL A 104 22.03 27.28 16.24
CA VAL A 104 22.87 28.47 16.35
C VAL A 104 22.21 29.53 17.22
N PHE A 105 20.96 29.91 16.96
CA PHE A 105 20.28 30.92 17.77
C PHE A 105 20.03 30.48 19.22
N PHE A 106 19.87 29.18 19.47
CA PHE A 106 19.55 28.67 20.80
C PHE A 106 20.78 28.43 21.68
N PHE A 107 21.83 27.78 21.16
CA PHE A 107 23.02 27.42 21.95
C PHE A 107 24.13 28.47 21.88
N LEU A 108 24.33 29.12 20.73
CA LEU A 108 25.43 30.07 20.51
C LEU A 108 25.07 31.51 20.88
N ASN A 109 24.06 31.76 21.71
CA ASN A 109 23.68 33.11 22.15
C ASN A 109 24.31 33.54 23.51
N TRP A 110 25.26 32.76 24.03
CA TRP A 110 25.92 33.03 25.33
C TRP A 110 26.72 34.35 25.34
N TRP A 111 27.35 34.71 24.23
CA TRP A 111 28.12 35.96 24.07
C TRP A 111 27.25 37.21 24.17
N LEU A 112 25.95 37.13 23.88
CA LEU A 112 25.02 38.27 23.99
C LEU A 112 24.92 38.77 25.44
N LEU A 113 25.08 37.88 26.42
CA LEU A 113 25.04 38.22 27.85
C LEU A 113 26.28 39.00 28.31
N ALA A 114 27.36 39.01 27.51
CA ALA A 114 28.60 39.73 27.81
C ALA A 114 28.66 41.14 27.17
N LEU A 115 27.62 41.55 26.44
CA LEU A 115 27.60 42.83 25.74
C LEU A 115 27.34 44.02 26.70
N PRO A 116 28.08 45.13 26.58
CA PRO A 116 27.93 46.30 27.45
C PRO A 116 26.80 47.25 26.99
N ILE A 117 25.61 46.72 26.69
CA ILE A 117 24.48 47.46 26.09
C ILE A 117 23.38 47.79 27.14
N GLY A 118 23.70 47.61 28.43
CA GLY A 118 22.75 47.77 29.54
C GLY A 118 21.96 46.48 29.81
N LYS A 119 21.57 46.28 31.08
CA LYS A 119 21.02 45.02 31.58
C LYS A 119 19.69 44.62 30.92
N VAL A 120 18.82 45.61 30.68
CA VAL A 120 17.54 45.42 29.99
C VAL A 120 17.73 45.07 28.52
N GLY A 121 18.59 45.79 27.80
CA GLY A 121 18.83 45.56 26.36
C GLY A 121 19.44 44.18 26.08
N VAL A 122 20.37 43.75 26.93
CA VAL A 122 20.96 42.41 26.89
C VAL A 122 19.91 41.33 27.12
N ALA A 123 19.04 41.49 28.12
CA ALA A 123 17.97 40.54 28.41
C ALA A 123 16.96 40.44 27.26
N THR A 124 16.53 41.56 26.67
CA THR A 124 15.59 41.56 25.54
C THR A 124 16.17 40.84 24.32
N LEU A 125 17.41 41.12 23.94
CA LEU A 125 18.09 40.45 22.82
C LEU A 125 18.30 38.95 23.09
N TYR A 126 18.67 38.60 24.32
CA TYR A 126 18.83 37.21 24.72
C TYR A 126 17.52 36.42 24.64
N ILE A 127 16.43 36.96 25.19
CA ILE A 127 15.09 36.32 25.14
C ILE A 127 14.58 36.19 23.70
N PHE A 128 14.80 37.23 22.87
CA PHE A 128 14.39 37.22 21.47
C PHE A 128 15.11 36.12 20.69
N THR A 129 16.44 36.06 20.76
CA THR A 129 17.23 35.01 20.07
C THR A 129 16.90 33.61 20.57
N LEU A 130 16.68 33.46 21.88
CA LEU A 130 16.28 32.19 22.50
C LEU A 130 14.92 31.71 21.99
N SER A 131 13.95 32.61 21.85
CA SER A 131 12.60 32.32 21.37
C SER A 131 12.60 31.96 19.88
N VAL A 132 13.34 32.70 19.05
CA VAL A 132 13.52 32.38 17.63
C VAL A 132 14.17 31.00 17.47
N GLY A 133 15.25 30.73 18.22
CA GLY A 133 15.92 29.43 18.21
C GLY A 133 14.98 28.28 18.61
N TYR A 134 14.19 28.47 19.67
CA TYR A 134 13.22 27.48 20.16
C TYR A 134 12.16 27.14 19.10
N ILE A 135 11.57 28.15 18.46
CA ILE A 135 10.54 27.96 17.44
C ILE A 135 11.13 27.24 16.22
N CYS A 136 12.34 27.59 15.78
CA CYS A 136 13.04 26.90 14.69
C CYS A 136 13.29 25.42 15.02
N LEU A 137 13.77 25.11 16.23
CA LEU A 137 13.98 23.73 16.68
C LEU A 137 12.67 22.93 16.74
N LEU A 138 11.58 23.55 17.22
CA LEU A 138 10.25 22.93 17.25
C LEU A 138 9.74 22.61 15.83
N MET A 139 9.83 23.57 14.91
CA MET A 139 9.44 23.36 13.51
C MET A 139 10.27 22.25 12.85
N GLY A 140 11.60 22.32 13.00
CA GLY A 140 12.51 21.31 12.45
C GLY A 140 12.25 19.91 13.03
N GLY A 141 12.02 19.80 14.34
CA GLY A 141 11.73 18.52 15.01
C GLY A 141 10.40 17.91 14.56
N VAL A 142 9.35 18.72 14.41
CA VAL A 142 8.04 18.26 13.89
C VAL A 142 8.18 17.77 12.45
N TRP A 143 8.89 18.52 11.60
CA TRP A 143 9.13 18.11 10.21
C TRP A 143 9.96 16.82 10.11
N MET A 144 10.99 16.68 10.95
CA MET A 144 11.82 15.48 11.01
C MET A 144 11.02 14.26 11.46
N SER A 145 10.20 14.37 12.51
CA SER A 145 9.35 13.27 12.99
C SER A 145 8.33 12.81 11.93
N ARG A 146 7.75 13.74 11.17
CA ARG A 146 6.83 13.42 10.07
C ARG A 146 7.52 12.61 8.97
N LEU A 147 8.71 13.03 8.55
CA LEU A 147 9.44 12.38 7.46
C LEU A 147 9.94 10.98 7.84
N LEU A 148 10.41 10.82 9.09
CA LEU A 148 10.81 9.51 9.62
C LEU A 148 9.62 8.54 9.67
N LYS A 149 8.45 8.98 10.15
CA LYS A 149 7.26 8.12 10.20
C LYS A 149 6.74 7.73 8.82
N ASN A 150 6.82 8.63 7.83
CA ASN A 150 6.40 8.31 6.46
C ASN A 150 7.34 7.29 5.79
N ASN A 151 8.65 7.33 6.06
CA ASN A 151 9.59 6.35 5.51
C ASN A 151 9.56 5.00 6.25
N LEU A 152 9.09 4.95 7.50
CA LEU A 152 8.99 3.71 8.29
C LEU A 152 7.63 3.02 8.15
N MET A 153 6.59 3.75 7.77
CA MET A 153 5.28 3.19 7.41
C MET A 153 5.15 3.19 5.88
N ASP A 154 6.10 2.54 5.22
CA ASP A 154 5.89 2.10 3.85
C ASP A 154 4.63 1.20 3.85
N ASP A 155 3.67 1.67 3.09
CA ASP A 155 2.32 1.19 2.90
C ASP A 155 2.16 -0.34 3.05
N VAL A 156 1.13 -0.79 3.77
CA VAL A 156 0.75 -2.21 3.84
C VAL A 156 0.40 -2.73 2.43
N PHE A 157 0.00 -1.82 1.54
CA PHE A 157 -0.22 -2.04 0.11
C PHE A 157 0.93 -1.48 -0.76
N ASN A 158 2.17 -1.52 -0.27
CA ASN A 158 3.33 -1.17 -1.10
C ASN A 158 3.54 -2.28 -2.13
N THR A 159 3.60 -1.92 -3.42
CA THR A 159 3.99 -2.81 -4.51
C THR A 159 5.23 -3.67 -4.22
N GLU A 160 6.14 -3.21 -3.35
CA GLU A 160 7.28 -4.01 -2.89
C GLU A 160 6.89 -5.11 -1.89
N ASN A 161 6.03 -4.81 -0.92
CA ASN A 161 5.56 -5.76 0.08
C ASN A 161 4.54 -6.77 -0.48
N GLU A 162 3.79 -6.39 -1.52
CA GLU A 162 2.88 -7.29 -2.24
C GLU A 162 3.57 -8.11 -3.34
N SER A 163 4.82 -7.75 -3.71
CA SER A 163 5.56 -8.47 -4.72
C SER A 163 6.28 -9.70 -4.15
N PHE A 164 5.86 -10.89 -4.59
CA PHE A 164 6.54 -12.15 -4.27
C PHE A 164 7.11 -12.80 -5.53
N MET A 165 8.10 -13.68 -5.33
CA MET A 165 8.69 -14.46 -6.41
C MET A 165 7.64 -15.44 -6.96
N GLN A 166 7.28 -15.28 -8.23
CA GLN A 166 6.41 -16.21 -8.94
C GLN A 166 7.24 -17.28 -9.67
N GLU A 167 6.58 -18.32 -10.16
CA GLU A 167 7.24 -19.38 -10.91
C GLU A 167 7.80 -18.84 -12.23
N THR A 168 9.06 -19.18 -12.51
CA THR A 168 9.79 -18.71 -13.70
C THR A 168 10.11 -19.83 -14.67
N ARG A 169 9.97 -21.08 -14.22
CA ARG A 169 10.21 -22.26 -15.05
C ARG A 169 8.94 -22.61 -15.82
N LEU A 170 9.10 -22.90 -17.09
CA LEU A 170 8.05 -23.49 -17.92
C LEU A 170 7.99 -24.99 -17.62
N MET A 171 6.85 -25.47 -17.14
CA MET A 171 6.66 -26.89 -16.77
C MET A 171 5.66 -27.53 -17.73
N GLU A 172 6.17 -28.16 -18.78
CA GLU A 172 5.37 -28.84 -19.80
C GLU A 172 5.20 -30.33 -19.48
N ASN A 173 4.01 -30.84 -19.79
CA ASN A 173 3.65 -32.25 -19.76
C ASN A 173 2.51 -32.51 -20.78
N GLU A 174 2.08 -33.77 -20.90
CA GLU A 174 1.03 -34.19 -21.85
C GLU A 174 -0.32 -33.46 -21.68
N TYR A 175 -0.64 -32.94 -20.49
CA TYR A 175 -1.97 -32.38 -20.18
C TYR A 175 -1.98 -30.88 -19.87
N SER A 176 -0.82 -30.31 -19.60
CA SER A 176 -0.66 -29.01 -18.95
C SER A 176 -1.14 -27.86 -19.83
N VAL A 177 -1.42 -26.73 -19.20
CA VAL A 177 -1.59 -25.48 -19.93
C VAL A 177 -0.70 -24.42 -19.28
N ASN A 178 0.15 -23.79 -20.09
CA ASN A 178 1.18 -22.88 -19.64
C ASN A 178 0.88 -21.46 -20.13
N LEU A 179 0.72 -20.52 -19.21
CA LEU A 179 0.36 -19.14 -19.52
C LEU A 179 1.54 -18.20 -19.25
N PRO A 180 2.00 -17.42 -20.23
CA PRO A 180 3.09 -16.48 -20.03
C PRO A 180 2.63 -15.29 -19.18
N THR A 181 3.42 -14.94 -18.15
CA THR A 181 3.11 -13.82 -17.26
C THR A 181 4.30 -12.87 -17.08
N ARG A 182 4.02 -11.69 -16.52
CA ARG A 182 5.03 -10.76 -16.02
C ARG A 182 4.67 -10.39 -14.60
N PHE A 183 5.66 -10.41 -13.72
CA PHE A 183 5.50 -10.03 -12.33
C PHE A 183 6.61 -9.07 -11.92
N TYR A 184 6.27 -8.16 -11.02
CA TYR A 184 7.23 -7.23 -10.44
C TYR A 184 7.84 -7.90 -9.21
N TYR A 185 9.17 -7.88 -9.06
CA TYR A 185 9.86 -8.39 -7.88
C TYR A 185 11.23 -7.73 -7.77
N LYS A 186 11.64 -7.34 -6.55
CA LYS A 186 12.92 -6.65 -6.27
C LYS A 186 13.19 -5.46 -7.19
N LYS A 187 12.20 -4.58 -7.34
CA LYS A 187 12.26 -3.36 -8.17
C LYS A 187 12.48 -3.62 -9.68
N LYS A 188 12.19 -4.83 -10.17
CA LYS A 188 12.36 -5.20 -11.58
C LYS A 188 11.15 -5.98 -12.09
N TRP A 189 10.85 -5.79 -13.38
CA TRP A 189 9.90 -6.65 -14.09
C TRP A 189 10.58 -7.94 -14.50
N ASN A 190 10.01 -9.07 -14.08
CA ASN A 190 10.47 -10.40 -14.40
C ASN A 190 9.43 -11.12 -15.26
N LYS A 191 9.90 -12.00 -16.14
CA LYS A 191 9.03 -12.91 -16.91
C LYS A 191 8.76 -14.15 -16.05
N GLY A 192 7.53 -14.63 -16.06
CA GLY A 192 7.10 -15.81 -15.32
C GLY A 192 6.14 -16.67 -16.13
N TRP A 193 5.71 -17.77 -15.52
CA TRP A 193 4.76 -18.71 -16.09
C TRP A 193 3.74 -19.14 -15.04
N ILE A 194 2.47 -19.18 -15.43
CA ILE A 194 1.44 -19.91 -14.69
C ILE A 194 1.31 -21.28 -15.35
N ASN A 195 1.79 -22.31 -14.66
CA ASN A 195 1.75 -23.69 -15.13
C ASN A 195 0.55 -24.41 -14.52
N VAL A 196 -0.49 -24.65 -15.30
CA VAL A 196 -1.61 -25.51 -14.90
C VAL A 196 -1.24 -26.96 -15.24
N VAL A 197 -0.56 -27.62 -14.31
CA VAL A 197 0.03 -28.96 -14.52
C VAL A 197 -1.03 -30.03 -14.76
N ASN A 198 -2.23 -29.89 -14.18
CA ASN A 198 -3.34 -30.82 -14.32
C ASN A 198 -4.68 -30.08 -14.46
N PRO A 199 -5.13 -29.81 -15.71
CA PRO A 199 -6.42 -29.15 -15.96
C PRO A 199 -7.66 -29.99 -15.62
N PHE A 200 -7.53 -31.31 -15.43
CA PHE A 200 -8.68 -32.20 -15.16
C PHE A 200 -9.34 -31.96 -13.79
N ARG A 201 -8.67 -31.22 -12.88
CA ARG A 201 -9.24 -30.82 -11.57
C ARG A 201 -10.17 -29.60 -11.66
N ALA A 202 -10.68 -29.32 -12.85
CA ALA A 202 -11.36 -28.09 -13.24
C ALA A 202 -10.46 -26.85 -13.17
N SER A 203 -10.71 -25.90 -14.06
CA SER A 203 -10.06 -24.59 -14.09
C SER A 203 -11.15 -23.53 -14.20
N MET A 204 -11.22 -22.61 -13.23
CA MET A 204 -12.22 -21.55 -13.20
C MET A 204 -11.58 -20.19 -13.48
N VAL A 205 -12.15 -19.44 -14.41
CA VAL A 205 -11.67 -18.09 -14.76
C VAL A 205 -12.76 -17.07 -14.40
N LEU A 206 -12.47 -16.21 -13.43
CA LEU A 206 -13.39 -15.20 -12.91
C LEU A 206 -13.02 -13.80 -13.43
N GLY A 207 -14.03 -12.97 -13.73
CA GLY A 207 -13.82 -11.55 -14.00
C GLY A 207 -15.01 -10.87 -14.68
N THR A 208 -14.98 -9.56 -14.76
CA THR A 208 -16.04 -8.72 -15.36
C THR A 208 -16.06 -8.80 -16.89
N PRO A 209 -17.21 -8.56 -17.56
CA PRO A 209 -17.26 -8.45 -19.01
C PRO A 209 -16.24 -7.44 -19.54
N GLY A 210 -15.51 -7.77 -20.61
CA GLY A 210 -14.48 -6.91 -21.19
C GLY A 210 -13.07 -7.03 -20.57
N SER A 211 -12.88 -7.79 -19.49
CA SER A 211 -11.57 -7.92 -18.81
C SER A 211 -10.51 -8.76 -19.56
N GLY A 212 -10.74 -9.14 -20.82
CA GLY A 212 -9.77 -9.89 -21.62
C GLY A 212 -9.61 -11.38 -21.32
N LYS A 213 -10.49 -11.99 -20.52
CA LYS A 213 -10.42 -13.42 -20.13
C LYS A 213 -10.25 -14.38 -21.30
N SER A 214 -11.02 -14.17 -22.38
CA SER A 214 -10.97 -15.05 -23.56
C SER A 214 -9.60 -15.00 -24.21
N TYR A 215 -9.06 -13.80 -24.44
CA TYR A 215 -7.75 -13.62 -25.07
C TYR A 215 -6.60 -14.13 -24.19
N ALA A 216 -6.60 -13.80 -22.90
CA ALA A 216 -5.49 -14.13 -22.01
C ALA A 216 -5.45 -15.62 -21.60
N ILE A 217 -6.62 -16.23 -21.37
CA ILE A 217 -6.69 -17.59 -20.80
C ILE A 217 -7.30 -18.58 -21.78
N VAL A 218 -8.54 -18.36 -22.23
CA VAL A 218 -9.32 -19.35 -22.98
C VAL A 218 -8.66 -19.69 -24.32
N ASN A 219 -8.16 -18.68 -25.04
CA ASN A 219 -7.46 -18.90 -26.31
C ASN A 219 -6.21 -19.75 -26.13
N ASN A 220 -5.44 -19.54 -25.05
CA ASN A 220 -4.26 -20.36 -24.76
C ASN A 220 -4.65 -21.81 -24.44
N TYR A 221 -5.74 -22.02 -23.70
CA TYR A 221 -6.29 -23.36 -23.46
C TYR A 221 -6.67 -24.05 -24.77
N ILE A 222 -7.46 -23.39 -25.63
CA ILE A 222 -7.90 -23.96 -26.92
C ILE A 222 -6.70 -24.39 -27.76
N LYS A 223 -5.71 -23.50 -27.93
CA LYS A 223 -4.53 -23.77 -28.76
C LYS A 223 -3.70 -24.93 -28.23
N GLN A 224 -3.32 -24.87 -26.96
CA GLN A 224 -2.44 -25.88 -26.36
C GLN A 224 -3.11 -27.24 -26.23
N GLN A 225 -4.44 -27.29 -26.02
CA GLN A 225 -5.17 -28.56 -25.99
C GLN A 225 -5.26 -29.19 -27.38
N ILE A 226 -5.45 -28.38 -28.44
CA ILE A 226 -5.41 -28.85 -29.83
C ILE A 226 -4.03 -29.39 -30.20
N GLU A 227 -2.97 -28.67 -29.86
CA GLU A 227 -1.57 -29.10 -30.09
C GLU A 227 -1.26 -30.44 -29.41
N LYS A 228 -1.95 -30.73 -28.30
CA LYS A 228 -1.81 -31.98 -27.53
C LYS A 228 -2.77 -33.08 -27.98
N GLY A 229 -3.56 -32.86 -29.04
CA GLY A 229 -4.47 -33.85 -29.59
C GLY A 229 -5.75 -34.08 -28.79
N PHE A 230 -6.16 -33.14 -27.95
CA PHE A 230 -7.42 -33.25 -27.20
C PHE A 230 -8.63 -32.86 -28.06
N ALA A 231 -9.69 -33.65 -27.91
CA ALA A 231 -11.04 -33.28 -28.32
C ALA A 231 -11.58 -32.21 -27.36
N MET A 232 -12.40 -31.29 -27.86
CA MET A 232 -12.89 -30.17 -27.05
C MET A 232 -14.35 -29.86 -27.32
N TYR A 233 -15.04 -29.54 -26.24
CA TYR A 233 -16.39 -28.99 -26.29
C TYR A 233 -16.36 -27.50 -25.99
N ILE A 234 -16.56 -26.65 -26.99
CA ILE A 234 -16.45 -25.19 -26.85
C ILE A 234 -17.84 -24.57 -26.88
N TYR A 235 -18.15 -23.84 -25.81
CA TYR A 235 -19.33 -22.98 -25.75
C TYR A 235 -18.99 -21.56 -26.21
N ASP A 236 -19.45 -21.18 -27.39
CA ASP A 236 -19.13 -19.88 -28.00
C ASP A 236 -20.33 -18.92 -27.99
N TYR A 237 -20.43 -18.16 -26.90
CA TYR A 237 -21.51 -17.17 -26.74
C TYR A 237 -21.47 -16.06 -27.81
N LYS A 238 -20.29 -15.74 -28.36
CA LYS A 238 -20.09 -14.67 -29.35
C LYS A 238 -19.72 -15.24 -30.72
N PHE A 239 -20.34 -16.35 -31.11
CA PHE A 239 -20.02 -17.03 -32.35
C PHE A 239 -19.94 -16.10 -33.58
N PRO A 240 -18.91 -16.21 -34.43
CA PRO A 240 -17.89 -17.28 -34.44
C PRO A 240 -16.54 -16.96 -33.74
N ASP A 241 -16.48 -16.10 -32.71
CA ASP A 241 -15.22 -15.65 -32.10
C ASP A 241 -14.25 -16.79 -31.68
N LEU A 242 -14.68 -17.66 -30.76
CA LEU A 242 -13.82 -18.77 -30.29
C LEU A 242 -13.77 -19.91 -31.31
N SER A 243 -14.87 -20.07 -32.04
CA SER A 243 -15.07 -21.08 -33.08
C SER A 243 -14.02 -20.98 -34.18
N GLU A 244 -13.80 -19.77 -34.68
CA GLU A 244 -12.84 -19.50 -35.75
C GLU A 244 -11.40 -19.73 -35.29
N ILE A 245 -11.07 -19.34 -34.06
CA ILE A 245 -9.75 -19.60 -33.47
C ILE A 245 -9.52 -21.11 -33.37
N ALA A 246 -10.48 -21.86 -32.83
CA ALA A 246 -10.37 -23.30 -32.67
C ALA A 246 -10.26 -24.03 -34.01
N TYR A 247 -11.10 -23.68 -34.99
CA TYR A 247 -11.08 -24.29 -36.31
C TYR A 247 -9.77 -24.03 -37.05
N ASN A 248 -9.33 -22.76 -37.09
CA ASN A 248 -8.08 -22.41 -37.75
C ASN A 248 -6.88 -23.10 -37.08
N HIS A 249 -6.86 -23.14 -35.74
CA HIS A 249 -5.79 -23.81 -35.02
C HIS A 249 -5.78 -25.33 -35.27
N LEU A 250 -6.96 -25.95 -35.31
CA LEU A 250 -7.10 -27.37 -35.60
C LEU A 250 -6.54 -27.71 -36.98
N LEU A 251 -6.89 -26.94 -38.02
CA LEU A 251 -6.43 -27.19 -39.39
C LEU A 251 -4.91 -27.26 -39.50
N HIS A 252 -4.20 -26.49 -38.67
CA HIS A 252 -2.74 -26.47 -38.63
C HIS A 252 -2.09 -27.56 -37.77
N HIS A 253 -2.85 -28.29 -36.95
CA HIS A 253 -2.35 -29.26 -35.97
C HIS A 253 -3.07 -30.61 -36.05
N LEU A 254 -3.58 -30.98 -37.23
CA LEU A 254 -4.26 -32.26 -37.45
C LEU A 254 -3.31 -33.47 -37.27
N ASP A 255 -2.01 -33.26 -37.37
CA ASP A 255 -0.94 -34.24 -37.16
C ASP A 255 -0.80 -34.68 -35.70
N ALA A 256 -1.24 -33.85 -34.74
CA ALA A 256 -1.27 -34.21 -33.32
C ALA A 256 -2.27 -35.35 -33.01
N TYR A 257 -3.20 -35.64 -33.92
CA TYR A 257 -4.28 -36.58 -33.70
C TYR A 257 -4.05 -37.92 -34.40
N LYS A 258 -4.13 -39.02 -33.65
CA LYS A 258 -4.10 -40.39 -34.23
C LYS A 258 -5.26 -40.62 -35.19
N VAL A 259 -6.45 -40.11 -34.84
CA VAL A 259 -7.65 -40.12 -35.68
C VAL A 259 -8.04 -38.67 -35.90
N LYS A 260 -8.07 -38.24 -37.16
CA LYS A 260 -8.38 -36.84 -37.49
C LYS A 260 -9.77 -36.46 -36.97
N PRO A 261 -9.88 -35.43 -36.10
CA PRO A 261 -11.15 -35.02 -35.53
C PRO A 261 -12.03 -34.36 -36.60
N GLN A 262 -13.33 -34.33 -36.33
CA GLN A 262 -14.32 -33.67 -37.17
C GLN A 262 -14.86 -32.45 -36.43
N PHE A 263 -15.00 -31.33 -37.14
CA PHE A 263 -15.47 -30.09 -36.54
C PHE A 263 -16.99 -29.97 -36.65
N TYR A 264 -17.70 -30.17 -35.54
CA TYR A 264 -19.15 -30.03 -35.47
C TYR A 264 -19.54 -28.73 -34.76
N VAL A 265 -20.53 -28.04 -35.33
CA VAL A 265 -21.12 -26.81 -34.78
C VAL A 265 -22.60 -27.01 -34.57
N ILE A 266 -23.11 -26.77 -33.38
CA ILE A 266 -24.54 -26.70 -33.07
C ILE A 266 -24.86 -25.24 -32.79
N ASN A 267 -25.72 -24.64 -33.62
CA ASN A 267 -26.07 -23.22 -33.55
C ASN A 267 -27.61 -23.05 -33.58
N PHE A 268 -28.18 -22.66 -32.43
CA PHE A 268 -29.62 -22.42 -32.31
C PHE A 268 -30.08 -21.06 -32.88
N ASP A 269 -29.16 -20.11 -33.10
CA ASP A 269 -29.50 -18.78 -33.63
C ASP A 269 -29.53 -18.75 -35.17
N ASP A 270 -28.60 -19.45 -35.84
CA ASP A 270 -28.60 -19.63 -37.31
C ASP A 270 -28.53 -21.12 -37.66
N PRO A 271 -29.68 -21.78 -37.87
CA PRO A 271 -29.76 -23.19 -38.19
C PRO A 271 -28.98 -23.59 -39.46
N ARG A 272 -28.72 -22.65 -40.38
CA ARG A 272 -27.96 -22.92 -41.61
C ARG A 272 -26.47 -23.15 -41.35
N LYS A 273 -25.96 -22.61 -40.24
CA LYS A 273 -24.57 -22.79 -39.77
C LYS A 273 -24.46 -23.90 -38.72
N SER A 274 -25.55 -24.64 -38.49
CA SER A 274 -25.62 -25.72 -37.53
C SER A 274 -25.58 -27.08 -38.23
N HIS A 275 -24.80 -27.99 -37.69
CA HIS A 275 -24.99 -29.41 -37.84
C HIS A 275 -26.25 -29.83 -37.09
N ARG A 276 -26.85 -30.93 -37.52
CA ARG A 276 -28.06 -31.47 -36.91
C ARG A 276 -27.69 -32.61 -35.97
N CYS A 277 -28.20 -32.55 -34.75
CA CYS A 277 -28.16 -33.66 -33.82
C CYS A 277 -29.58 -33.93 -33.30
N ASN A 278 -29.88 -35.19 -33.03
CA ASN A 278 -31.11 -35.58 -32.34
C ASN A 278 -30.74 -36.09 -30.94
N PRO A 279 -30.91 -35.27 -29.88
CA PRO A 279 -30.59 -35.68 -28.51
C PRO A 279 -31.50 -36.80 -27.99
N ILE A 280 -32.65 -37.05 -28.63
CA ILE A 280 -33.60 -38.11 -28.26
C ILE A 280 -33.59 -39.28 -29.26
N ASN A 281 -32.44 -39.56 -29.87
CA ASN A 281 -32.34 -40.67 -30.82
C ASN A 281 -32.59 -42.01 -30.09
N PRO A 282 -33.57 -42.82 -30.53
CA PRO A 282 -33.89 -44.11 -29.90
C PRO A 282 -32.69 -45.06 -29.77
N ALA A 283 -31.70 -44.94 -30.66
CA ALA A 283 -30.48 -45.75 -30.59
C ALA A 283 -29.66 -45.55 -29.30
N PHE A 284 -29.85 -44.43 -28.59
CA PHE A 284 -29.18 -44.13 -27.32
C PHE A 284 -30.08 -44.37 -26.09
N MET A 285 -31.31 -44.87 -26.28
CA MET A 285 -32.28 -45.10 -25.21
C MET A 285 -32.52 -46.60 -25.05
N THR A 286 -31.63 -47.25 -24.31
CA THR A 286 -31.69 -48.69 -24.09
C THR A 286 -32.59 -49.07 -22.90
N ASP A 287 -32.67 -48.20 -21.90
CA ASP A 287 -33.54 -48.35 -20.74
C ASP A 287 -34.38 -47.08 -20.49
N ILE A 288 -35.43 -47.22 -19.67
CA ILE A 288 -36.29 -46.13 -19.19
C ILE A 288 -35.45 -45.06 -18.49
N SER A 289 -34.37 -45.45 -17.79
CA SER A 289 -33.44 -44.53 -17.15
C SER A 289 -32.78 -43.57 -18.14
N ASP A 290 -32.38 -44.06 -19.32
CA ASP A 290 -31.79 -43.24 -20.40
C ASP A 290 -32.79 -42.22 -20.93
N ALA A 291 -34.08 -42.59 -20.99
CA ALA A 291 -35.16 -41.69 -21.37
C ALA A 291 -35.36 -40.57 -20.33
N TYR A 292 -35.30 -40.88 -19.04
CA TYR A 292 -35.34 -39.86 -17.98
C TYR A 292 -34.13 -38.92 -18.05
N GLU A 293 -32.91 -39.45 -18.12
CA GLU A 293 -31.67 -38.67 -18.20
C GLU A 293 -31.61 -37.79 -19.46
N SER A 294 -32.19 -38.24 -20.57
CA SER A 294 -32.30 -37.44 -21.81
C SER A 294 -33.41 -36.38 -21.73
N ALA A 295 -34.50 -36.66 -20.99
CA ALA A 295 -35.62 -35.74 -20.82
C ALA A 295 -35.30 -34.58 -19.89
N TYR A 296 -34.52 -34.80 -18.82
CA TYR A 296 -34.17 -33.76 -17.84
C TYR A 296 -33.51 -32.52 -18.47
N PRO A 297 -32.42 -32.64 -19.26
CA PRO A 297 -31.82 -31.50 -19.96
C PRO A 297 -32.77 -30.90 -20.99
N SER A 298 -33.48 -31.75 -21.75
CA SER A 298 -34.38 -31.32 -22.83
C SER A 298 -35.53 -30.45 -22.30
N CYS A 299 -36.15 -30.86 -21.19
CA CYS A 299 -37.24 -30.12 -20.55
C CYS A 299 -36.75 -28.81 -19.90
N SER A 300 -35.54 -28.83 -19.34
CA SER A 300 -34.88 -27.65 -18.76
C SER A 300 -34.53 -26.61 -19.82
N ILE A 301 -34.06 -27.04 -21.00
CA ILE A 301 -33.76 -26.16 -22.14
C ILE A 301 -35.03 -25.53 -22.72
N LEU A 302 -36.13 -26.30 -22.82
CA LEU A 302 -37.41 -25.82 -23.36
C LEU A 302 -38.12 -24.80 -22.46
N THR A 303 -37.93 -24.89 -21.15
CA THR A 303 -38.55 -23.97 -20.17
C THR A 303 -37.71 -22.71 -19.95
N ALA A 304 -36.39 -22.78 -20.12
CA ALA A 304 -35.51 -21.63 -20.01
C ALA A 304 -35.49 -20.81 -21.32
N ARG A 305 -36.32 -19.75 -21.39
CA ARG A 305 -36.42 -18.77 -22.50
C ARG A 305 -35.10 -18.03 -22.90
N GLY A 306 -33.93 -18.46 -22.45
CA GLY A 306 -32.66 -17.76 -22.59
C GLY A 306 -31.44 -18.59 -23.05
N PHE A 307 -31.59 -19.89 -23.34
CA PHE A 307 -30.45 -20.70 -23.80
C PHE A 307 -30.12 -20.44 -25.28
N ARG A 308 -29.28 -19.43 -25.53
CA ARG A 308 -28.52 -19.29 -26.78
C ARG A 308 -27.23 -20.10 -26.69
N SER A 309 -27.34 -21.43 -26.63
CA SER A 309 -26.17 -22.31 -26.47
C SER A 309 -25.55 -22.70 -27.81
N ARG A 310 -24.42 -22.10 -28.18
CA ARG A 310 -23.68 -22.52 -29.39
C ARG A 310 -22.54 -23.42 -28.96
N VAL A 311 -22.61 -24.66 -29.40
CA VAL A 311 -21.80 -25.76 -28.93
C VAL A 311 -20.97 -26.27 -30.08
N ILE A 312 -19.65 -26.33 -29.91
CA ILE A 312 -18.75 -26.98 -30.86
C ILE A 312 -18.26 -28.26 -30.23
N SER A 313 -18.33 -29.36 -30.97
CA SER A 313 -17.61 -30.58 -30.64
C SER A 313 -16.50 -30.75 -31.67
N LEU A 314 -15.26 -30.77 -31.18
CA LEU A 314 -14.05 -31.18 -31.89
C LEU A 314 -13.80 -32.66 -31.65
#